data_AF-A0A7J3P450-F1
#
_entry.id   AF-A0A7J3P450-F1
#
_cell.length_a   1.000
_cell.length_b   1.000
_cell.length_c   1.000
_cell.angle_alpha   90.00
_cell.angle_beta   90.00
_cell.angle_gamma   90.00
#
_symmetry.space_group_name_H-M   'P 1'
#
loop_
_entity.id
_entity.type
_entity.pdbx_description
1 polymer ?
#
loop_
_entity_poly.entity_id
_entity_poly.type
_entity_poly.pdbx_seq_one_letter_code
_entity_poly.pdbx_strand_id
1 'polypeptide(L)'
;GSRLASDASEVLVEGIRLGVPSSGVGGVIYLYLNDKLSLRRKRSQVAGYLKGVAYPSVATSAAIMGVVGSLYSLLLDAMTMVRNFLPLSPDLPLELMWRAMAVSLVAISLTCALLVYLIEGSSRAHLLLHLGLMLLTSMVLFYATATGTKALLESMTSHLSRIRSMW
;
A
#
# COMPACT_ATOMS: atom_id res chain seq x y z
N GLY A 1 -17.07 -19.09 -12.38
CA GLY A 1 -17.18 -20.16 -13.39
C GLY A 1 -18.61 -20.61 -13.54
N SER A 2 -19.19 -21.14 -12.46
CA SER A 2 -20.52 -21.77 -12.43
C SER A 2 -21.66 -20.99 -13.11
N ARG A 3 -21.89 -19.71 -12.80
CA ARG A 3 -22.97 -18.93 -13.44
C ARG A 3 -22.79 -18.71 -14.95
N LEU A 4 -21.59 -18.34 -15.40
CA LEU A 4 -21.34 -18.16 -16.84
C LEU A 4 -21.47 -19.45 -17.64
N ALA A 5 -21.06 -20.58 -17.06
CA ALA A 5 -21.20 -21.89 -17.70
C ALA A 5 -22.67 -22.33 -17.72
N SER A 6 -23.44 -22.01 -16.66
CA SER A 6 -24.88 -22.22 -16.60
C SER A 6 -25.61 -21.40 -17.67
N ASP A 7 -25.39 -20.10 -17.73
CA ASP A 7 -26.03 -19.20 -18.71
C ASP A 7 -25.66 -19.61 -20.14
N ALA A 8 -24.40 -19.98 -20.38
CA ALA A 8 -23.95 -20.48 -21.68
C ALA A 8 -24.59 -21.82 -22.04
N SER A 9 -24.77 -22.73 -21.08
CA SER A 9 -25.44 -24.01 -21.31
C SER A 9 -26.94 -23.83 -21.57
N GLU A 10 -27.58 -22.85 -20.91
CA GLU A 10 -28.98 -22.52 -21.11
C GLU A 10 -29.21 -21.94 -22.52
N VAL A 11 -28.35 -21.01 -22.96
CA VAL A 11 -28.37 -20.47 -24.33
C VAL A 11 -28.10 -21.56 -25.38
N LEU A 12 -27.23 -22.52 -25.10
CA LEU A 12 -26.98 -23.67 -25.98
C LEU A 12 -28.24 -24.54 -26.11
N VAL A 13 -28.88 -24.88 -24.99
CA VAL A 13 -30.10 -25.71 -24.97
C VAL A 13 -31.26 -25.00 -25.68
N GLU A 14 -31.43 -23.69 -25.47
CA GLU A 14 -32.44 -22.88 -26.14
C GLU A 14 -32.19 -22.77 -27.65
N GLY A 15 -30.92 -22.61 -28.05
CA GLY A 15 -30.52 -22.59 -29.46
C GLY A 15 -30.77 -23.92 -30.19
N ILE A 16 -30.59 -25.05 -29.50
CA ILE A 16 -30.92 -26.39 -30.02
C ILE A 16 -32.43 -26.56 -30.14
N ARG A 17 -33.22 -26.07 -29.17
CA ARG A 17 -34.69 -26.10 -29.22
C ARG A 17 -35.28 -25.31 -30.39
N LEU A 18 -34.60 -24.24 -30.82
CA LEU A 18 -34.99 -23.41 -31.96
C LEU A 18 -34.53 -23.98 -33.32
N GLY A 19 -33.92 -25.18 -33.35
CA GLY A 19 -33.52 -25.87 -34.58
C GLY A 19 -32.22 -25.38 -35.21
N VAL A 20 -31.42 -24.58 -34.49
CA VAL A 20 -30.11 -24.14 -34.98
C VAL A 20 -29.12 -25.30 -34.88
N PRO A 21 -28.28 -25.56 -35.92
CA PRO A 21 -27.30 -26.63 -35.86
C PRO A 21 -26.35 -26.45 -34.67
N SER A 22 -26.28 -27.49 -33.83
CA SER A 22 -25.53 -27.49 -32.57
C SER A 22 -24.03 -27.20 -32.76
N SER A 23 -23.47 -27.54 -33.92
CA SER A 23 -22.08 -27.27 -34.29
C SER A 23 -21.77 -25.78 -34.44
N GLY A 24 -22.72 -24.97 -34.93
CA GLY A 24 -22.55 -23.52 -35.10
C GLY A 24 -22.67 -22.75 -33.78
N VAL A 25 -23.71 -23.06 -33.00
CA VAL A 25 -23.98 -22.38 -31.71
C VAL A 25 -22.91 -22.75 -30.67
N GLY A 26 -22.51 -24.03 -30.62
CA GLY A 26 -21.47 -24.50 -29.70
C GLY A 26 -20.13 -23.82 -29.94
N GLY A 27 -19.74 -23.60 -31.20
CA GLY A 27 -18.50 -22.89 -31.55
C GLY A 27 -18.50 -21.43 -31.07
N VAL A 28 -19.60 -20.72 -31.23
CA VAL A 28 -19.75 -19.32 -30.79
C VAL A 28 -19.74 -19.22 -29.27
N ILE A 29 -20.45 -20.11 -28.58
CA ILE A 29 -20.46 -20.16 -27.11
C ILE A 29 -19.08 -20.49 -26.55
N TYR A 30 -18.36 -21.41 -27.20
CA TYR A 30 -16.99 -21.74 -26.83
C TYR A 30 -16.05 -20.53 -26.98
N LEU A 31 -16.13 -19.82 -28.11
CA LEU A 31 -15.38 -18.58 -28.34
C LEU A 31 -15.69 -17.52 -27.27
N TYR A 32 -16.97 -17.32 -26.95
CA TYR A 32 -17.41 -16.38 -25.91
C TYR A 32 -16.88 -16.75 -24.52
N LEU A 33 -17.01 -18.02 -24.13
CA LEU A 33 -16.51 -18.51 -22.84
C LEU A 33 -15.00 -18.36 -22.75
N ASN A 34 -14.27 -18.73 -23.81
CA ASN A 34 -12.82 -18.62 -23.85
C ASN A 34 -12.36 -17.16 -23.75
N ASP A 35 -13.02 -16.24 -24.45
CA ASP A 35 -12.70 -14.81 -24.38
C ASP A 35 -12.99 -14.23 -22.99
N LYS A 36 -14.13 -14.56 -22.38
CA LYS A 36 -14.45 -14.15 -21.00
C LYS A 36 -13.48 -14.73 -19.96
N LEU A 37 -13.04 -15.97 -20.12
CA LEU A 37 -12.05 -16.59 -19.25
C LEU A 37 -10.67 -15.94 -19.43
N SER A 38 -10.27 -15.67 -20.67
CA SER A 38 -9.04 -14.95 -21.01
C SER A 38 -9.02 -13.54 -20.40
N LEU A 39 -10.10 -12.78 -20.55
CA LEU A 39 -10.28 -11.45 -19.95
C LEU A 39 -10.18 -11.49 -18.42
N ARG A 40 -10.80 -12.50 -17.77
CA ARG A 40 -10.68 -12.69 -16.31
C ARG A 40 -9.24 -12.99 -15.89
N ARG A 41 -8.52 -13.82 -16.65
CA ARG A 41 -7.11 -14.16 -16.38
C ARG A 41 -6.20 -12.95 -16.55
N LYS A 42 -6.38 -12.16 -17.63
CA LYS A 42 -5.67 -10.89 -17.85
C LYS A 42 -5.92 -9.91 -16.72
N ARG A 43 -7.17 -9.75 -16.28
CA ARG A 43 -7.52 -8.88 -15.13
C ARG A 43 -6.83 -9.32 -13.85
N SER A 44 -6.81 -10.63 -13.57
CA SER A 44 -6.10 -11.18 -12.40
C SER A 44 -4.59 -10.97 -12.47
N GLN A 45 -3.99 -11.05 -13.66
CA GLN A 45 -2.56 -10.76 -13.85
C GLN A 45 -2.26 -9.29 -13.59
N VAL A 46 -3.05 -8.36 -14.15
CA VAL A 46 -2.90 -6.92 -13.92
C VAL A 46 -3.07 -6.59 -12.43
N ALA A 47 -4.05 -7.20 -11.76
CA ALA A 47 -4.21 -7.05 -10.31
C ALA A 47 -2.98 -7.55 -9.54
N GLY A 48 -2.42 -8.69 -9.94
CA GLY A 48 -1.19 -9.23 -9.35
C GLY A 48 0.01 -8.29 -9.51
N TYR A 49 0.22 -7.74 -10.70
CA TYR A 49 1.28 -6.75 -10.95
C TYR A 49 1.08 -5.49 -10.12
N LEU A 50 -0.15 -4.99 -10.03
CA LEU A 50 -0.46 -3.79 -9.26
C LEU A 50 -0.21 -4.00 -7.77
N LYS A 51 -0.57 -5.16 -7.21
CA LYS A 51 -0.22 -5.52 -5.83
C LYS A 51 1.29 -5.55 -5.63
N GLY A 52 2.03 -6.12 -6.59
CA GLY A 52 3.49 -6.13 -6.59
C GLY A 52 4.13 -4.75 -6.51
N VAL A 53 3.43 -3.69 -6.94
CA VAL A 53 3.93 -2.30 -6.87
C VAL A 53 3.34 -1.53 -5.68
N ALA A 54 2.05 -1.71 -5.38
CA ALA A 54 1.36 -0.95 -4.35
C ALA A 54 1.88 -1.24 -2.95
N TYR A 55 2.09 -2.51 -2.60
CA TYR A 55 2.61 -2.90 -1.27
C TYR A 55 4.00 -2.31 -0.98
N PRO A 56 5.01 -2.46 -1.85
CA PRO A 56 6.31 -1.85 -1.61
C PRO A 56 6.28 -0.32 -1.64
N SER A 57 5.38 0.31 -2.41
CA SER A 57 5.23 1.78 -2.42
C SER A 57 4.72 2.33 -1.08
N VAL A 58 3.75 1.67 -0.45
CA VAL A 58 3.28 2.05 0.90
C VAL A 58 4.38 1.80 1.93
N ALA A 59 5.11 0.69 1.80
CA ALA A 59 6.22 0.36 2.68
C ALA A 59 7.36 1.40 2.63
N THR A 60 7.78 1.82 1.44
CA THR A 60 8.86 2.80 1.27
C THR A 60 8.45 4.19 1.74
N SER A 61 7.22 4.63 1.46
CA SER A 61 6.72 5.91 1.95
C SER A 61 6.65 5.95 3.49
N ALA A 62 6.21 4.87 4.12
CA ALA A 62 6.22 4.74 5.58
C ALA A 62 7.63 4.79 6.18
N ALA A 63 8.58 4.08 5.54
CA ALA A 63 9.98 4.09 5.95
C ALA A 63 10.57 5.51 5.89
N ILE A 64 10.36 6.23 4.79
CA ILE A 64 10.84 7.60 4.59
C ILE A 64 10.26 8.53 5.66
N MET A 65 8.95 8.45 5.93
CA MET A 65 8.31 9.28 6.95
C MET A 65 8.91 9.04 8.34
N GLY A 66 9.24 7.80 8.70
CA GLY A 66 9.87 7.49 9.99
C GLY A 66 11.28 8.08 10.10
N VAL A 67 12.07 8.05 9.02
CA VAL A 67 13.38 8.70 8.96
C VAL A 67 13.24 10.22 9.09
N VAL A 68 12.32 10.85 8.37
CA VAL A 68 12.09 12.30 8.47
C VAL A 68 11.62 12.69 9.87
N GLY A 69 10.72 11.91 10.48
CA GLY A 69 10.24 12.16 11.84
C GLY A 69 11.35 12.11 12.88
N SER A 70 12.26 11.14 12.77
CA SER A 70 13.43 11.06 13.66
C SER A 70 14.44 12.20 13.45
N LEU A 71 14.71 12.57 12.20
CA LEU A 71 15.57 13.72 11.88
C LEU A 71 15.02 15.03 12.45
N TYR A 72 13.71 15.23 12.34
CA TYR A 72 13.05 16.42 12.88
C TYR A 72 13.09 16.45 14.42
N SER A 73 12.95 15.31 15.09
CA SER A 73 13.11 15.27 16.55
C SER A 73 14.51 15.70 16.99
N LEU A 74 15.55 15.24 16.29
CA LEU A 74 16.93 15.66 16.56
C LEU A 74 17.17 17.14 16.27
N LEU A 75 16.56 17.66 15.21
CA LEU A 75 16.64 19.08 14.89
C LEU A 75 16.00 19.93 16.00
N LEU A 76 14.88 19.49 16.55
CA LEU A 76 14.24 20.16 17.69
C LEU A 76 15.10 20.08 18.94
N ASP A 77 15.68 18.92 19.25
CA ASP A 77 16.62 18.80 20.39
C ASP A 77 17.81 19.75 20.21
N ALA A 78 18.39 19.83 19.01
CA ALA A 78 19.47 20.77 18.70
C ALA A 78 19.03 22.24 18.81
N MET A 79 17.83 22.58 18.32
CA MET A 79 17.25 23.92 18.43
C MET A 79 17.07 24.33 19.90
N THR A 80 16.61 23.42 20.78
CA THR A 80 16.48 23.73 22.21
C THR A 80 17.83 24.03 22.88
N MET A 81 18.91 23.35 22.48
CA MET A 81 20.26 23.67 22.97
C MET A 81 20.73 25.05 22.52
N VAL A 82 20.44 25.42 21.27
CA VAL A 82 20.84 26.72 20.68
C VAL A 82 19.95 27.86 21.17
N ARG A 83 18.72 27.58 21.61
CA ARG A 83 17.78 28.58 22.12
C ARG A 83 18.29 29.34 23.34
N ASN A 84 19.19 28.74 24.11
CA ASN A 84 19.91 29.41 25.19
C ASN A 84 20.81 30.57 24.70
N PHE A 85 21.20 30.54 23.42
CA PHE A 85 22.11 31.51 22.80
C PHE A 85 21.42 32.45 21.81
N LEU A 86 20.44 31.97 21.04
CA LEU A 86 19.63 32.80 20.14
C LEU A 86 18.15 32.42 20.26
N PRO A 87 17.23 33.36 20.56
CA PRO A 87 15.78 33.10 20.55
C PRO A 87 15.29 32.98 19.10
N LEU A 88 15.52 31.82 18.48
CA LEU A 88 15.04 31.46 17.15
C LEU A 88 13.65 30.84 17.23
N SER A 89 12.67 31.45 16.54
CA SER A 89 11.35 30.94 16.09
C SER A 89 10.42 30.27 17.12
N PRO A 90 9.08 30.37 16.98
CA PRO A 90 8.15 29.58 17.79
C PRO A 90 8.38 28.07 17.61
N ASP A 91 8.35 27.34 18.73
CA ASP A 91 8.46 25.88 18.76
C ASP A 91 7.28 25.27 17.99
N LEU A 92 7.57 24.56 16.89
CA LEU A 92 6.53 23.74 16.27
C LEU A 92 6.32 22.52 17.18
N PRO A 93 5.08 22.25 17.64
CA PRO A 93 4.83 21.11 18.52
C PRO A 93 5.09 19.80 17.77
N LEU A 94 6.01 18.99 18.31
CA LEU A 94 6.42 17.69 17.78
C LEU A 94 5.20 16.80 17.48
N GLU A 95 4.22 16.81 18.38
CA GLU A 95 2.94 16.10 18.28
C GLU A 95 2.14 16.40 17.00
N LEU A 96 2.17 17.64 16.52
CA LEU A 96 1.42 18.04 15.32
C LEU A 96 2.03 17.41 14.07
N MET A 97 3.36 17.31 14.02
CA MET A 97 4.07 16.66 12.92
C MET A 97 3.81 15.16 12.90
N TRP A 98 3.89 14.46 14.05
CA TRP A 98 3.60 13.02 14.10
C TRP A 98 2.17 12.71 13.68
N ARG A 99 1.20 13.55 14.07
CA ARG A 99 -0.19 13.43 13.61
C ARG A 99 -0.32 13.66 12.11
N ALA A 100 0.33 14.68 11.55
CA ALA A 100 0.30 14.94 10.11
C ALA A 100 0.91 13.78 9.31
N MET A 101 2.03 13.23 9.77
CA MET A 101 2.65 12.04 9.17
C MET A 101 1.71 10.82 9.26
N ALA A 102 1.11 10.55 10.42
CA ALA A 102 0.16 9.46 10.58
C ALA A 102 -1.07 9.60 9.63
N VAL A 103 -1.64 10.80 9.52
CA VAL A 103 -2.78 11.07 8.62
C VAL A 103 -2.41 10.85 7.16
N SER A 104 -1.24 11.32 6.72
CA SER A 104 -0.78 11.11 5.34
C SER A 104 -0.52 9.63 5.04
N LEU A 105 0.01 8.88 6.00
CA LEU A 105 0.25 7.44 5.89
C LEU A 105 -1.08 6.65 5.77
N VAL A 106 -2.10 7.05 6.52
CA VAL A 106 -3.47 6.52 6.39
C VAL A 106 -4.05 6.86 5.01
N ALA A 107 -3.90 8.09 4.54
CA ALA A 107 -4.41 8.52 3.23
C ALA A 107 -3.77 7.74 2.07
N ILE A 108 -2.45 7.55 2.11
CA ILE A 108 -1.71 6.77 1.11
C ILE A 108 -2.17 5.30 1.14
N SER A 109 -2.25 4.70 2.34
CA SER A 109 -2.70 3.32 2.51
C SER A 109 -4.13 3.10 2.02
N LEU A 110 -5.04 4.05 2.30
CA LEU A 110 -6.41 4.04 1.81
C LEU A 110 -6.46 4.12 0.28
N THR A 111 -5.67 5.01 -0.32
CA THR A 111 -5.63 5.21 -1.77
C THR A 111 -5.11 3.95 -2.47
N CYS A 112 -4.05 3.33 -1.96
CA CYS A 112 -3.51 2.08 -2.51
C CYS A 112 -4.49 0.90 -2.33
N ALA A 113 -5.16 0.80 -1.18
CA ALA A 113 -6.17 -0.24 -0.95
C ALA A 113 -7.38 -0.09 -1.87
N LEU A 114 -7.85 1.15 -2.11
CA LEU A 114 -8.93 1.44 -3.05
C LEU A 114 -8.53 1.13 -4.49
N LEU A 115 -7.31 1.46 -4.89
CA LEU A 115 -6.78 1.15 -6.22
C LEU A 115 -6.80 -0.36 -6.48
N VAL A 116 -6.33 -1.16 -5.52
CA VAL A 116 -6.34 -2.62 -5.61
C VAL A 116 -7.77 -3.16 -5.65
N TYR A 117 -8.67 -2.61 -4.84
CA TYR A 117 -10.08 -3.01 -4.82
C TYR A 117 -10.80 -2.75 -6.16
N LEU A 118 -10.59 -1.58 -6.77
CA LEU A 118 -11.18 -1.25 -8.07
C LEU A 118 -10.73 -2.20 -9.17
N ILE A 119 -9.46 -2.60 -9.15
CA ILE A 119 -8.91 -3.51 -10.17
C ILE A 119 -9.37 -4.95 -9.93
N GLU A 120 -9.39 -5.45 -8.69
CA GLU A 120 -9.87 -6.80 -8.42
C GLU A 120 -11.38 -6.95 -8.56
N GLY A 121 -12.15 -5.90 -8.26
CA GLY A 121 -13.62 -5.98 -8.24
C GLY A 121 -14.14 -7.05 -7.28
N SER A 122 -13.41 -7.30 -6.19
CA SER A 122 -13.70 -8.33 -5.19
C SER A 122 -14.71 -7.83 -4.14
N SER A 123 -15.04 -8.68 -3.15
CA SER A 123 -16.00 -8.31 -2.10
C SER A 123 -15.45 -7.21 -1.17
N ARG A 124 -16.35 -6.48 -0.49
CA ARG A 124 -15.98 -5.44 0.49
C ARG A 124 -15.09 -5.95 1.62
N ALA A 125 -15.17 -7.24 1.95
CA ALA A 125 -14.30 -7.86 2.95
C ALA A 125 -12.82 -7.91 2.52
N HIS A 126 -12.55 -8.11 1.22
CA HIS A 126 -11.17 -8.08 0.70
C HIS A 126 -10.56 -6.68 0.77
N LEU A 127 -11.35 -5.61 0.60
CA LEU A 127 -10.91 -4.23 0.77
C LEU A 127 -10.41 -3.98 2.20
N LEU A 128 -11.23 -4.31 3.20
CA LEU A 128 -10.88 -4.14 4.61
C LEU A 128 -9.61 -4.92 4.98
N LEU A 129 -9.47 -6.12 4.45
CA LEU A 129 -8.28 -6.95 4.69
C LEU A 129 -7.02 -6.34 4.06
N HIS A 130 -7.08 -5.83 2.82
CA HIS A 130 -5.93 -5.17 2.18
C HIS A 130 -5.57 -3.86 2.87
N LEU A 131 -6.57 -3.07 3.27
CA LEU A 131 -6.38 -1.85 4.03
C LEU A 131 -5.71 -2.14 5.39
N GLY A 132 -6.22 -3.13 6.13
CA GLY A 132 -5.66 -3.54 7.41
C GLY A 132 -4.21 -4.02 7.29
N LEU A 133 -3.91 -4.84 6.29
CA LEU A 133 -2.54 -5.28 6.03
C LEU A 133 -1.61 -4.12 5.68
N MET A 134 -2.03 -3.20 4.80
CA MET A 134 -1.22 -2.03 4.44
C MET A 134 -1.00 -1.07 5.60
N LEU A 135 -2.00 -0.87 6.47
CA LEU A 135 -1.86 -0.07 7.68
C LEU A 135 -0.91 -0.73 8.70
N LEU A 136 -1.00 -2.04 8.87
CA LEU A 136 -0.15 -2.76 9.80
C LEU A 136 1.31 -2.74 9.33
N THR A 137 1.57 -3.03 8.06
CA THR A 137 2.93 -3.00 7.51
C THR A 137 3.54 -1.61 7.57
N SER A 138 2.77 -0.58 7.24
CA SER A 138 3.23 0.80 7.28
C SER A 138 3.48 1.30 8.70
N MET A 139 2.65 0.93 9.69
CA MET A 139 2.90 1.22 11.10
C MET A 139 4.17 0.56 11.62
N VAL A 140 4.36 -0.74 11.33
CA VAL A 140 5.56 -1.49 11.74
C VAL A 140 6.81 -0.87 11.15
N LEU A 141 6.80 -0.56 9.86
CA LEU A 141 7.95 0.04 9.18
C LEU A 141 8.25 1.44 9.70
N PHE A 142 7.23 2.28 9.86
CA PHE A 142 7.38 3.63 10.41
C PHE A 142 8.00 3.60 11.81
N TYR A 143 7.53 2.72 12.70
CA TYR A 143 8.07 2.58 14.04
C TYR A 143 9.50 2.02 14.03
N ALA A 144 9.76 1.00 13.21
CA ALA A 144 11.08 0.39 13.08
C ALA A 144 12.12 1.38 12.53
N THR A 145 11.77 2.18 11.51
CA THR A 145 12.70 3.17 10.97
C THR A 145 12.88 4.34 11.93
N ALA A 146 11.83 4.84 12.57
CA ALA A 146 11.95 5.91 13.54
C ALA A 146 12.85 5.53 14.73
N THR A 147 12.66 4.35 15.31
CA THR A 147 13.48 3.85 16.42
C THR A 147 14.90 3.51 15.98
N GLY A 148 15.06 2.82 14.84
CA GLY A 148 16.36 2.46 14.29
C GLY A 148 17.21 3.68 13.93
N THR A 149 16.61 4.70 13.32
CA THR A 149 17.31 5.93 12.97
C THR A 149 17.71 6.72 14.22
N LYS A 150 16.85 6.82 15.25
CA LYS A 150 17.23 7.42 16.53
C LYS A 150 18.41 6.71 17.19
N ALA A 151 18.36 5.38 17.30
CA ALA A 151 19.43 4.59 17.89
C ALA A 151 20.76 4.73 17.14
N LEU A 152 20.70 4.80 15.80
CA LEU A 152 21.88 5.07 14.97
C LEU A 152 22.47 6.45 15.24
N LEU A 153 21.63 7.49 15.32
CA LEU A 153 22.07 8.87 15.55
C LEU A 153 22.65 9.06 16.97
N GLU A 154 22.06 8.44 17.99
CA GLU A 154 22.61 8.40 19.35
C GLU A 154 23.96 7.67 19.40
N SER A 155 24.10 6.56 18.69
CA SER A 155 25.37 5.86 18.58
C SER A 155 26.46 6.74 17.96
N MET A 156 26.16 7.39 16.82
CA MET A 156 27.13 8.27 16.13
C MET A 156 27.55 9.47 16.98
N THR A 157 26.61 10.11 17.67
CA THR A 157 26.92 11.24 18.57
C THR A 157 27.77 10.80 19.76
N SER A 158 27.52 9.62 20.34
CA SER A 158 28.33 9.06 21.43
C SER A 158 29.76 8.68 21.00
N HIS A 159 29.95 8.29 19.73
CA HIS A 159 31.26 8.01 19.16
C HIS A 159 32.04 9.31 18.91
N LEU A 160 31.37 10.34 18.39
CA LEU A 160 31.97 11.66 18.16
C LEU A 160 32.41 12.34 19.47
N SER A 161 31.61 12.24 20.54
CA SER A 161 32.00 12.79 21.84
C SER A 161 33.23 12.10 22.44
N ARG A 162 33.35 10.77 22.27
CA ARG A 162 34.53 10.00 22.69
C ARG A 162 35.79 10.43 21.94
N ILE A 163 35.72 10.59 20.63
CA ILE A 163 36.88 11.06 19.83
C ILE A 163 37.30 12.46 20.27
N ARG A 164 36.34 13.35 20.53
CA ARG A 164 36.61 14.71 21.03
C ARG A 164 37.29 14.73 22.40
N SER A 165 37.02 13.74 23.27
CA SER A 165 37.64 13.65 24.60
C SER A 165 39.07 13.09 24.61
N MET A 166 39.55 12.56 23.48
CA MET A 166 40.92 12.02 23.33
C MET A 166 41.92 13.04 22.76
N TRP A 167 41.45 14.21 22.33
CA TRP A 167 42.24 15.36 21.86
C TRP A 167 42.13 16.51 22.84
#